data_AF-A0A661S434-F1
#
_entry.id   AF-A0A661S434-F1
#
_cell.length_a   1.000
_cell.length_b   1.000
_cell.length_c   1.000
_cell.angle_alpha   90.00
_cell.angle_beta   90.00
_cell.angle_gamma   90.00
#
_symmetry.space_group_name_H-M   'P 1'
#
loop_
_entity.id
_entity.type
_entity.pdbx_description
1 polymer ?
#
loop_
_entity_poly.entity_id
_entity_poly.type
_entity_poly.pdbx_seq_one_letter_code
_entity_poly.pdbx_strand_id
1 'polypeptide(L)' 'MAEDDTQTANEQPIINFKSTADLTDYYCPFCNQKLFRGKVTTFNMVCSNCNKLVRSEQDYHKDNEEQS' A
#
# COMPACT_ATOMS: atom_id res chain seq x y z
N MET A 1 -37.53 38.00 -27.46
CA MET A 1 -36.22 37.35 -27.55
C MET A 1 -35.41 37.83 -26.37
N ALA A 2 -35.17 36.97 -25.39
CA ALA A 2 -34.27 37.24 -24.28
C ALA A 2 -33.28 36.07 -24.28
N GLU A 3 -32.03 36.39 -24.60
CA GLU A 3 -30.89 35.50 -24.55
C GLU A 3 -30.47 35.39 -23.08
N ASP A 4 -30.65 34.21 -22.48
CA ASP A 4 -30.11 33.90 -21.14
C ASP A 4 -28.91 32.97 -21.33
N ASP A 5 -27.74 33.60 -21.47
CA ASP A 5 -26.42 32.96 -21.51
C ASP A 5 -26.01 32.64 -20.06
N THR A 6 -26.50 31.52 -19.53
CA THR A 6 -26.02 31.03 -18.23
C THR A 6 -24.74 30.23 -18.42
N GLN A 7 -23.64 30.89 -18.04
CA GLN A 7 -22.25 30.46 -18.09
C GLN A 7 -21.98 29.09 -17.43
N THR A 8 -21.15 28.33 -18.15
CA THR A 8 -20.52 27.05 -17.84
C THR A 8 -19.78 27.06 -16.49
N ALA A 9 -20.33 26.40 -15.47
CA ALA A 9 -19.62 26.12 -14.22
C ALA A 9 -18.61 24.98 -14.43
N ASN A 10 -17.34 25.34 -14.63
CA ASN A 10 -16.22 24.40 -14.60
C ASN A 10 -15.94 23.98 -13.15
N GLU A 11 -16.64 22.97 -12.66
CA GLU A 11 -16.32 22.31 -11.39
C GLU A 11 -15.02 21.51 -11.54
N GLN A 12 -13.90 22.13 -11.19
CA GLN A 12 -12.65 21.39 -10.99
C GLN A 12 -12.79 20.49 -9.76
N PRO A 13 -12.43 19.19 -9.84
CA PRO A 13 -12.53 18.32 -8.67
C PRO A 13 -11.63 18.83 -7.55
N ILE A 14 -12.18 18.92 -6.33
CA ILE A 14 -11.44 19.31 -5.12
C ILE A 14 -10.55 18.13 -4.70
N ILE A 15 -9.45 17.92 -5.43
CA ILE A 15 -8.47 16.88 -5.12
C ILE A 15 -7.58 17.40 -3.99
N ASN A 16 -7.94 17.06 -2.74
CA ASN A 16 -7.10 17.31 -1.58
C ASN A 16 -5.97 16.28 -1.55
N PHE A 17 -4.86 16.58 -2.24
CA PHE A 17 -3.64 15.79 -2.16
C PHE A 17 -2.99 15.97 -0.78
N LYS A 18 -3.44 15.19 0.21
CA LYS A 18 -2.65 15.03 1.44
C LYS A 18 -1.30 14.42 1.06
N SER A 19 -0.22 15.10 1.43
CA SER A 19 1.13 14.63 1.21
C SER A 19 1.31 13.23 1.80
N THR A 20 1.75 12.28 0.98
CA THR A 20 2.07 10.90 1.43
C THR A 20 3.50 10.80 1.97
N ALA A 21 4.11 11.92 2.37
CA ALA A 21 5.51 11.98 2.82
C ALA A 21 5.79 11.00 3.97
N ASP A 22 4.81 10.73 4.83
CA ASP A 22 4.96 9.89 6.01
C ASP A 22 4.75 8.38 5.75
N LEU A 23 4.55 7.97 4.49
CA LEU A 23 4.35 6.56 4.14
C LEU A 23 5.67 5.89 3.78
N THR A 24 5.89 4.71 4.33
CA THR A 24 7.03 3.84 4.06
C THR A 24 6.74 2.91 2.89
N ASP A 25 7.74 2.69 2.03
CA ASP A 25 7.70 1.67 0.99
C ASP A 25 8.18 0.32 1.54
N TYR A 26 7.37 -0.72 1.40
CA TYR A 26 7.68 -2.08 1.83
C TYR A 26 8.02 -2.95 0.62
N TYR A 27 9.06 -3.78 0.76
CA TYR A 27 9.59 -4.63 -0.31
C TYR A 27 9.57 -6.10 0.10
N CYS A 28 9.39 -6.98 -0.88
CA CYS A 28 9.44 -8.41 -0.69
C CYS A 28 10.88 -8.86 -0.40
N PRO A 29 11.16 -9.54 0.72
CA PRO A 29 12.53 -9.95 1.07
C PRO A 29 13.07 -11.04 0.14
N PHE A 30 12.22 -11.70 -0.64
CA PHE A 30 12.61 -12.83 -1.50
C PHE A 30 12.96 -12.41 -2.93
N CYS A 31 12.29 -11.40 -3.48
CA CYS A 31 12.47 -10.97 -4.88
C CYS A 31 12.67 -9.46 -5.02
N ASN A 32 12.76 -8.74 -3.91
CA ASN A 32 12.97 -7.30 -3.83
C ASN A 32 11.93 -6.44 -4.57
N GLN A 33 10.78 -7.03 -4.94
CA GLN A 33 9.70 -6.30 -5.58
C GLN A 33 8.90 -5.48 -4.55
N LYS A 34 8.45 -4.30 -4.95
CA LYS A 34 7.60 -3.43 -4.11
C LYS A 34 6.28 -4.13 -3.78
N LEU A 35 5.94 -4.20 -2.50
CA LEU A 35 4.69 -4.78 -2.02
C LEU A 35 3.60 -3.72 -1.93
N PHE A 36 3.80 -2.71 -1.09
CA PHE A 36 2.87 -1.60 -0.89
C PHE A 36 3.59 -0.40 -0.29
N ARG A 37 2.92 0.76 -0.32
CA ARG A 37 3.32 1.98 0.38
C ARG A 37 2.30 2.27 1.46
N GLY A 38 2.72 2.45 2.69
CA GLY A 38 1.80 2.64 3.81
C GLY A 38 2.50 2.89 5.13
N LYS A 39 1.72 2.95 6.20
CA LYS A 39 2.22 2.96 7.58
C LYS A 39 1.51 1.85 8.32
N VAL A 40 2.20 0.73 8.53
CA VAL A 40 1.64 -0.45 9.19
C VAL A 40 2.55 -0.92 10.31
N THR A 41 1.95 -1.45 11.36
CA THR A 41 2.67 -2.06 12.48
C THR A 41 3.09 -3.48 12.14
N THR A 42 2.19 -4.25 11.53
CA THR A 42 2.42 -5.61 11.07
C THR A 42 1.72 -5.85 9.73
N PHE A 43 2.23 -6.79 8.94
CA PHE A 43 1.59 -7.25 7.71
C PHE A 43 1.87 -8.74 7.46
N ASN A 44 0.90 -9.42 6.87
CA ASN A 44 1.01 -10.78 6.41
C ASN A 44 0.31 -10.87 5.04
N MET A 45 1.10 -11.05 3.97
CA MET A 45 0.58 -11.04 2.61
C MET A 45 1.40 -11.94 1.69
N VAL A 46 0.79 -12.40 0.60
CA VAL A 46 1.50 -13.10 -0.47
C VAL A 46 2.05 -12.07 -1.45
N CYS A 47 3.33 -12.17 -1.80
CA CYS A 47 3.93 -11.34 -2.84
C CYS A 47 3.38 -11.71 -4.22
N SER A 48 2.76 -10.77 -4.93
CA SER A 48 2.19 -11.02 -6.27
C SER A 48 3.22 -11.37 -7.35
N ASN A 49 4.52 -11.15 -7.10
CA ASN A 49 5.58 -11.45 -8.06
C ASN A 49 6.16 -12.86 -7.89
N CYS A 50 6.51 -13.25 -6.66
CA CYS A 50 7.15 -14.55 -6.39
C CYS A 50 6.26 -15.55 -5.65
N ASN A 51 5.00 -15.19 -5.37
CA ASN A 51 4.01 -16.00 -4.66
C ASN A 51 4.46 -16.55 -3.30
N LYS A 52 5.45 -15.91 -2.67
CA LYS A 52 5.91 -16.25 -1.31
C LYS A 52 5.14 -15.46 -0.28
N LEU A 53 4.84 -16.11 0.85
CA LEU A 53 4.24 -15.47 2.01
C LEU A 53 5.28 -14.57 2.69
N VAL A 54 4.97 -13.28 2.83
CA VAL A 54 5.79 -12.28 3.49
C VAL A 54 5.10 -11.86 4.79
N ARG A 55 5.81 -12.02 5.90
CA ARG A 55 5.38 -11.62 7.24
C ARG A 55 6.32 -10.53 7.76
N SER A 56 5.78 -9.50 8.38
CA SER A 56 6.56 -8.44 9.04
C SER A 56 7.19 -8.90 10.35
N GLU A 57 6.53 -9.82 11.03
CA GLU A 57 7.09 -10.54 12.16
C GLU A 57 8.09 -11.51 11.54
N GLN A 58 9.37 -11.15 11.55
CA GLN A 58 10.42 -12.13 11.39
C GLN A 58 10.14 -13.17 12.47
N ASP A 59 9.81 -14.40 12.06
CA ASP A 59 9.53 -15.51 12.95
C ASP A 59 10.66 -15.64 13.98
N TYR A 60 10.48 -14.99 15.15
CA TYR A 60 11.24 -15.25 16.37
C TYR A 60 10.76 -16.56 17.04
N HIS A 61 9.99 -17.37 16.32
CA HIS A 61 9.75 -18.75 16.65
C HIS A 61 10.58 -19.63 15.73
N LYS A 62 11.76 -20.01 16.24
CA LYS A 62 12.35 -21.31 15.96
C LYS A 62 11.27 -22.36 16.14
N ASP A 63 10.64 -22.81 15.07
CA ASP A 63 9.94 -24.07 15.08
C ASP A 63 10.97 -25.20 15.22
N ASN A 64 10.91 -25.86 16.37
CA ASN A 64 11.21 -27.27 16.63
C ASN A 64 12.66 -27.79 16.47
N GLU A 65 13.30 -28.05 17.63
CA GLU A 65 14.06 -29.29 17.83
C GLU A 65 13.56 -29.95 19.14
N GLU A 66 12.29 -30.40 19.13
CA GLU A 66 11.86 -31.54 19.95
C GLU A 66 11.51 -32.67 18.95
N GLN A 67 12.52 -33.42 18.54
CA GLN A 67 12.33 -34.75 17.96
C GLN A 67 13.30 -35.73 18.63
N SER A 68 12.70 -36.65 19.39
CA SER A 68 13.19 -37.94 19.91
C SER A 68 13.89 -37.96 21.27
#